data_AF-A0A1F4PZ86-F1
#
_entry.id   AF-A0A1F4PZ86-F1
#
_cell.length_a   1.000
_cell.length_b   1.000
_cell.length_c   1.000
_cell.angle_alpha   90.00
_cell.angle_beta   90.00
_cell.angle_gamma   90.00
#
_symmetry.space_group_name_H-M   'P 1'
#
loop_
_entity.id
_entity.type
_entity.pdbx_description
1 polymer ?
#
loop_
_entity_poly.entity_id
_entity_poly.type
_entity_poly.pdbx_seq_one_letter_code
_entity_poly.pdbx_strand_id
1 'polypeptide(L)'
;MKNTLVFLFLTLILIGSVLAAAKEPYNLEVRTLYSAPDETSNVMYKIPIEVKLLDVSADANWHKVKIGFAFGPLSYTYVGWVKIPVGEILAARMEKVAKTQGPAEQ
;
A
#
# COMPACT_ATOMS: atom_id res chain seq x y z
N MET A 1 -25.72 -9.68 50.48
CA MET A 1 -25.92 -8.64 49.45
C MET A 1 -24.74 -7.66 49.34
N LYS A 2 -24.19 -7.16 50.47
CA LYS A 2 -23.07 -6.21 50.46
C LYS A 2 -21.77 -6.77 49.84
N ASN A 3 -21.45 -8.05 50.12
CA ASN A 3 -20.24 -8.70 49.58
C ASN A 3 -20.39 -9.07 48.09
N THR A 4 -21.61 -9.40 47.66
CA THR A 4 -21.93 -9.73 46.25
C THR A 4 -21.73 -8.52 45.34
N LEU A 5 -22.02 -7.32 45.84
CA LEU A 5 -21.79 -6.06 45.12
C LEU A 5 -20.29 -5.77 44.90
N VAL A 6 -19.46 -6.10 45.90
CA VAL A 6 -18.00 -5.92 45.82
C VAL A 6 -17.39 -6.88 44.78
N PHE A 7 -17.84 -8.13 44.75
CA PHE A 7 -17.40 -9.09 43.74
C PHE A 7 -17.77 -8.65 42.32
N LEU A 8 -19.00 -8.16 42.12
CA LEU A 8 -19.45 -7.63 40.83
C LEU A 8 -18.58 -6.45 40.36
N PHE A 9 -18.25 -5.54 41.28
CA PHE A 9 -17.42 -4.37 40.98
C PHE A 9 -15.97 -4.76 40.64
N LEU A 10 -15.40 -5.74 41.36
CA LEU A 10 -14.06 -6.26 41.05
C LEU A 10 -13.99 -6.91 39.67
N THR A 11 -15.00 -7.71 39.30
CA THR A 11 -15.06 -8.31 37.96
C THR A 11 -15.19 -7.26 36.86
N LEU A 12 -15.94 -6.18 37.09
CA LEU A 12 -16.11 -5.12 36.09
C LEU A 12 -14.79 -4.36 35.82
N ILE A 13 -13.99 -4.13 36.86
CA ILE A 13 -12.67 -3.50 36.74
C ILE A 13 -11.70 -4.42 35.99
N LEU A 14 -11.72 -5.74 36.27
CA LEU A 14 -10.87 -6.71 35.59
C LEU A 14 -11.17 -6.83 34.08
N ILE A 15 -12.43 -6.68 33.68
CA ILE A 15 -12.84 -6.73 32.26
C ILE A 15 -12.43 -5.44 31.52
N GLY A 16 -12.45 -4.29 32.20
CA GLY A 16 -12.06 -3.00 31.62
C GLY A 16 -10.60 -2.95 31.15
N SER A 17 -9.68 -3.63 31.83
CA SER A 17 -8.25 -3.67 31.48
C SER A 17 -7.95 -4.50 30.23
N VAL A 18 -8.82 -5.43 29.83
CA VAL A 18 -8.60 -6.28 28.64
C VAL A 18 -8.94 -5.52 27.34
N LEU A 19 -9.76 -4.47 27.41
CA LEU A 19 -10.21 -3.68 26.27
C LEU A 19 -9.25 -2.55 25.88
N ALA A 20 -8.20 -2.30 26.68
CA ALA A 20 -7.10 -1.40 26.31
C ALA A 20 -6.09 -2.10 25.38
N ALA A 21 -6.57 -2.70 24.30
CA ALA A 21 -5.72 -3.11 23.20
C ALA A 21 -5.16 -1.82 22.58
N ALA A 22 -3.89 -1.53 22.87
CA ALA A 22 -3.17 -0.38 22.36
C ALA A 22 -3.31 -0.35 20.83
N LYS A 23 -3.90 0.74 20.31
CA LYS A 23 -3.79 1.03 18.88
C LYS A 23 -2.30 1.20 18.58
N GLU A 24 -1.73 0.28 17.81
CA GLU A 24 -0.37 0.38 17.26
C GLU A 24 -0.18 1.81 16.72
N PRO A 25 0.70 2.63 17.34
CA PRO A 25 0.74 4.06 17.10
C PRO A 25 1.23 4.42 15.68
N TYR A 26 1.82 3.45 14.98
CA TYR A 26 2.50 3.67 13.71
C TYR A 26 2.21 2.54 12.73
N ASN A 27 1.32 2.78 11.77
CA ASN A 27 1.17 1.91 10.60
C ASN A 27 2.20 2.36 9.54
N LEU A 28 3.45 1.97 9.72
CA LEU A 28 4.55 2.32 8.82
C LEU A 28 4.79 1.20 7.81
N GLU A 29 4.85 1.58 6.53
CA GLU A 29 5.16 0.67 5.43
C GLU A 29 6.66 0.33 5.45
N VAL A 30 7.03 -0.79 6.07
CA VAL A 30 8.42 -1.29 6.09
C VAL A 30 8.69 -2.03 4.78
N ARG A 31 9.61 -1.55 3.94
CA ARG A 31 9.99 -2.23 2.68
C ARG A 31 11.26 -3.08 2.81
N THR A 32 12.19 -2.64 3.65
CA THR A 32 13.49 -3.29 3.88
C THR A 32 13.75 -3.33 5.37
N LEU A 33 14.12 -4.51 5.88
CA LEU A 33 14.51 -4.72 7.26
C LEU A 33 16.03 -4.83 7.34
N TYR A 34 16.64 -3.91 8.09
CA TYR A 34 18.07 -3.85 8.35
C TYR A 34 18.40 -4.49 9.70
N SER A 35 19.62 -5.03 9.85
CA SER A 35 20.05 -5.70 11.10
C SER A 35 20.35 -4.74 12.25
N ALA A 36 20.57 -3.46 11.94
CA ALA A 36 20.86 -2.39 12.89
C ALA A 36 20.16 -1.10 12.44
N PRO A 37 20.04 -0.07 13.30
CA PRO A 37 19.48 1.24 12.92
C PRO A 37 20.46 2.05 12.04
N ASP A 38 20.87 1.46 10.92
CA ASP A 38 21.86 1.96 9.97
C ASP A 38 21.56 1.36 8.58
N GLU A 39 21.41 2.22 7.57
CA GLU A 39 21.12 1.84 6.19
C GLU A 39 22.28 1.09 5.51
N THR A 40 23.48 1.20 6.05
CA THR A 40 24.66 0.45 5.58
C THR A 40 24.78 -0.95 6.20
N SER A 41 23.95 -1.25 7.21
CA SER A 41 23.95 -2.55 7.85
C SER A 41 23.33 -3.64 6.97
N ASN A 42 23.53 -4.90 7.36
CA ASN A 42 23.08 -6.03 6.57
C ASN A 42 21.55 -6.02 6.42
N VAL A 43 21.09 -6.17 5.18
CA VAL A 43 19.66 -6.36 4.90
C VAL A 43 19.27 -7.77 5.35
N MET A 44 18.45 -7.85 6.40
CA MET A 44 17.93 -9.11 6.92
C MET A 44 16.78 -9.62 6.06
N TYR A 45 15.94 -8.73 5.54
CA TYR A 45 14.78 -9.10 4.75
C TYR A 45 14.32 -7.97 3.82
N LYS A 46 13.88 -8.33 2.62
CA LYS A 46 13.19 -7.42 1.70
C LYS A 46 11.78 -7.95 1.52
N ILE A 47 10.78 -7.10 1.70
CA ILE A 47 9.39 -7.53 1.49
C ILE A 47 9.19 -7.76 -0.01
N PRO A 48 8.85 -8.98 -0.45
CA PRO A 48 8.54 -9.23 -1.84
C PRO A 48 7.20 -8.57 -2.16
N ILE A 49 7.23 -7.59 -3.07
CA ILE A 49 6.03 -6.94 -3.61
C ILE A 49 5.86 -7.40 -5.06
N GLU A 50 4.79 -8.15 -5.32
CA GLU A 50 4.37 -8.50 -6.68
C GLU A 50 3.36 -7.47 -7.19
N VAL A 51 3.61 -6.92 -8.37
CA VAL A 51 2.66 -6.04 -9.06
C VAL A 51 2.24 -6.69 -10.37
N LYS A 52 0.93 -6.92 -10.53
CA LYS A 52 0.35 -7.46 -11.76
C LYS A 52 -0.61 -6.44 -12.37
N LEU A 53 -0.40 -6.09 -13.62
CA LEU A 53 -1.37 -5.32 -14.39
C LEU A 53 -2.57 -6.20 -14.71
N LEU A 54 -3.77 -5.68 -14.44
CA LEU A 54 -5.02 -6.37 -14.69
C LEU A 54 -5.81 -5.74 -15.84
N ASP A 55 -5.79 -4.40 -15.93
CA ASP A 55 -6.61 -3.65 -16.89
C ASP A 55 -6.04 -2.24 -17.10
N VAL A 56 -6.51 -1.56 -18.14
CA VAL A 56 -6.11 -0.20 -18.51
C VAL A 56 -7.36 0.60 -18.90
N SER A 57 -7.46 1.84 -18.45
CA SER A 57 -8.57 2.73 -18.83
C SER A 57 -8.53 3.06 -20.32
N ALA A 58 -9.67 3.48 -20.87
CA ALA A 58 -9.78 3.81 -22.31
C ALA A 58 -8.82 4.92 -22.76
N ASP A 59 -8.49 5.86 -21.87
CA ASP A 59 -7.52 6.94 -22.11
C ASP A 59 -6.07 6.53 -21.82
N ALA A 60 -5.83 5.28 -21.43
CA ALA A 60 -4.54 4.73 -21.02
C ALA A 60 -3.83 5.49 -19.88
N ASN A 61 -4.54 6.33 -19.10
CA ASN A 61 -3.94 7.08 -18.00
C ASN A 61 -4.11 6.40 -16.63
N TRP A 62 -4.96 5.38 -16.56
CA TRP A 62 -5.23 4.62 -15.34
C TRP A 62 -5.01 3.14 -15.59
N HIS A 63 -4.31 2.51 -14.65
CA HIS A 63 -3.92 1.11 -14.75
C HIS A 63 -4.46 0.39 -13.53
N LYS A 64 -5.29 -0.64 -13.76
CA LYS A 64 -5.77 -1.49 -12.68
C LYS A 64 -4.67 -2.48 -12.35
N VAL A 65 -4.20 -2.45 -11.12
CA VAL A 65 -3.11 -3.30 -10.65
C VAL A 65 -3.56 -4.15 -9.47
N LYS A 66 -3.04 -5.36 -9.41
CA LYS A 66 -3.04 -6.22 -8.23
C LYS A 66 -1.66 -6.12 -7.59
N ILE A 67 -1.62 -5.66 -6.36
CA ILE A 67 -0.41 -5.62 -5.54
C ILE A 67 -0.53 -6.72 -4.49
N GLY A 68 0.38 -7.68 -4.51
CA GLY A 68 0.52 -8.69 -3.48
C GLY A 68 1.78 -8.45 -2.68
N PHE A 69 1.71 -8.54 -1.36
CA PHE A 69 2.90 -8.61 -0.51
C PHE A 69 2.77 -9.74 0.51
N ALA A 70 3.90 -10.38 0.79
CA ALA A 70 3.98 -11.46 1.77
C ALA A 70 4.99 -11.09 2.86
N PHE A 71 4.62 -11.32 4.11
CA PHE A 71 5.49 -11.17 5.28
C PHE A 71 5.33 -12.41 6.17
N GLY A 72 6.32 -13.31 6.11
CA GLY A 72 6.23 -14.60 6.80
C GLY A 72 4.99 -15.40 6.37
N PRO A 73 4.15 -15.89 7.30
CA PRO A 73 2.92 -16.62 6.97
C PRO A 73 1.75 -15.72 6.53
N LEU A 74 1.90 -14.39 6.62
CA LEU A 74 0.86 -13.45 6.24
C LEU A 74 1.00 -13.03 4.78
N SER A 75 -0.10 -13.07 4.04
CA SER A 75 -0.20 -12.61 2.66
C SER A 75 -1.32 -11.59 2.55
N TYR A 76 -1.01 -10.44 1.96
CA TYR A 76 -1.98 -9.39 1.69
C TYR A 76 -2.04 -9.14 0.20
N THR A 77 -3.24 -8.86 -0.30
CA THR A 77 -3.49 -8.60 -1.70
C THR A 77 -4.47 -7.45 -1.83
N TYR A 78 -4.10 -6.46 -2.64
CA TYR A 78 -4.91 -5.30 -2.95
C TYR A 78 -5.12 -5.20 -4.45
N VAL A 79 -6.33 -4.84 -4.86
CA VAL A 79 -6.66 -4.53 -6.26
C VAL A 79 -7.17 -3.11 -6.30
N GLY A 80 -6.57 -2.29 -7.16
CA GLY A 80 -6.93 -0.88 -7.28
C GLY A 80 -6.48 -0.29 -8.60
N TRP A 81 -6.72 1.01 -8.77
CA TRP A 81 -6.30 1.78 -9.94
C TRP A 81 -5.15 2.71 -9.55
N VAL A 82 -4.11 2.77 -10.38
CA VAL A 82 -3.00 3.72 -10.26
C VAL A 82 -2.99 4.63 -11.49
N LYS A 83 -2.78 5.93 -11.26
CA LYS A 83 -2.63 6.90 -12.35
C LYS A 83 -1.21 6.83 -12.89
N ILE A 84 -1.07 6.45 -14.15
CA ILE A 84 0.17 6.51 -14.92
C ILE A 84 -0.19 7.16 -16.25
N PRO A 85 0.16 8.44 -16.50
CA PRO A 85 -0.39 9.24 -17.60
C PRO A 85 0.22 8.88 -18.97
N VAL A 86 0.15 7.61 -19.35
CA VAL A 86 0.73 7.11 -20.60
C VAL A 86 0.03 7.71 -21.81
N GLY A 87 -1.31 7.80 -21.80
CA GLY A 87 -2.09 8.39 -22.88
C GLY A 87 -1.73 9.86 -23.14
N GLU A 88 -1.64 10.67 -22.08
CA GLU A 88 -1.22 12.07 -22.17
C GLU A 88 0.19 12.21 -22.75
N ILE A 89 1.14 11.37 -22.29
CA ILE A 89 2.52 11.37 -22.79
C ILE A 89 2.58 10.99 -24.27
N LEU A 90 1.79 9.99 -24.71
CA LEU A 90 1.75 9.56 -26.10
C LEU A 90 1.11 10.63 -27.00
N ALA A 91 0.00 11.23 -26.57
CA ALA A 91 -0.65 12.32 -27.29
C ALA A 91 0.30 13.51 -27.51
N ALA A 92 1.01 13.95 -26.46
CA ALA A 92 1.99 15.03 -26.56
C ALA A 92 3.16 14.70 -27.50
N ARG A 93 3.61 13.44 -27.53
CA ARG A 93 4.63 12.98 -28.47
C ARG A 93 4.14 13.02 -29.92
N MET A 94 2.92 12.54 -30.18
CA MET A 94 2.34 12.56 -31.53
C MET A 94 2.15 13.99 -32.04
N GLU A 95 1.67 14.91 -31.19
CA GLU A 95 1.55 16.33 -31.53
C GLU A 95 2.91 16.94 -31.89
N LYS A 96 3.95 16.65 -31.12
CA LYS A 96 5.31 17.11 -31.40
C LYS A 96 5.82 16.57 -32.74
N VAL A 97 5.57 15.30 -33.05
CA VAL A 97 5.97 14.70 -34.33
C VAL A 97 5.23 15.35 -35.48
N ALA A 98 3.92 15.52 -35.39
CA ALA A 98 3.08 16.15 -36.42
C ALA A 98 3.51 17.60 -36.72
N LYS A 99 3.90 18.37 -35.70
CA LYS A 99 4.44 19.74 -35.88
C LYS A 99 5.84 19.77 -36.50
N THR A 100 6.63 18.70 -36.33
CA THR A 100 8.00 18.63 -36.86
C THR A 100 8.03 18.12 -38.30
N GLN A 101 7.05 17.29 -38.70
CA GLN A 101 6.88 16.77 -40.05
C GLN A 101 5.81 17.56 -40.83
N GLY A 102 6.02 18.87 -41.00
CA GLY A 102 5.12 19.73 -41.79
C GLY A 102 4.72 19.08 -43.14
N PRO A 103 3.53 19.42 -43.67
CA PRO A 103 2.88 18.64 -44.73
C PRO A 103 3.86 18.41 -45.87
N ALA A 104 4.07 17.15 -46.23
CA ALA A 104 4.76 16.80 -47.47
C ALA A 104 4.07 17.60 -48.58
N GLU A 105 4.81 18.52 -49.21
CA GLU A 105 4.36 19.34 -50.31
C GLU A 105 3.61 18.46 -51.33
N GLN A 106 2.37 18.86 -51.62
CA GLN A 106 1.58 18.34 -52.74
C GLN A 106 2.15 18.83 -54.06
#